data_AF-A0A7W2I7S8-F1
#
_entry.id   AF-A0A7W2I7S8-F1
#
_cell.length_a   1.000
_cell.length_b   1.000
_cell.length_c   1.000
_cell.angle_alpha   90.00
_cell.angle_beta   90.00
_cell.angle_gamma   90.00
#
_symmetry.space_group_name_H-M   'P 1'
#
loop_
_entity.id
_entity.type
_entity.pdbx_description
1 polymer ?
#
loop_
_entity_poly.entity_id
_entity_poly.type
_entity_poly.pdbx_seq_one_letter_code
_entity_poly.pdbx_strand_id
1 'polypeptide(L)'
;MALHLSAIGWLHTLASLYALVAGALVLSEPKGDRAHKRAGRHYLYGAAVANLSALGIHKIAAFHLFHGFALLSLACLALAFGGACLQAPRRYWLRIHLSAMLFSYYQLVAALIHEVFTRTHVLEMRHFPLVYTQGLALLAFLMTVSYFWGRTAPSAPSSRIYDQQPTAGQ
;
A
#
# COMPACT_ATOMS: atom_id res chain seq x y z
N MET A 1 -32.07 10.12 -13.25
CA MET A 1 -30.98 10.15 -14.26
C MET A 1 -30.16 8.89 -14.07
N ALA A 2 -30.00 8.11 -15.14
CA ALA A 2 -29.50 6.75 -15.10
C ALA A 2 -28.03 6.70 -14.61
N LEU A 3 -27.76 5.87 -13.61
CA LEU A 3 -26.40 5.44 -13.31
C LEU A 3 -25.88 4.67 -14.54
N HIS A 4 -25.14 5.33 -15.43
CA HIS A 4 -24.35 4.68 -16.48
C HIS A 4 -23.12 4.01 -15.85
N LEU A 5 -23.37 3.02 -14.99
CA LEU A 5 -22.36 2.12 -14.46
C LEU A 5 -21.98 1.17 -15.60
N SER A 6 -20.86 1.44 -16.27
CA SER A 6 -20.24 0.43 -17.13
C SER A 6 -19.94 -0.82 -16.29
N ALA A 7 -20.13 -2.01 -16.85
CA ALA A 7 -19.88 -3.28 -16.16
C ALA A 7 -18.47 -3.33 -15.52
N ILE A 8 -17.50 -2.64 -16.14
CA ILE A 8 -16.13 -2.55 -15.65
C ILE A 8 -16.00 -1.68 -14.38
N GLY A 9 -16.85 -0.66 -14.21
CA GLY A 9 -16.90 0.17 -13.00
C GLY A 9 -17.43 -0.60 -11.79
N TRP A 10 -18.46 -1.43 -11.98
CA TRP A 10 -18.94 -2.35 -10.95
C TRP A 10 -17.88 -3.37 -10.57
N LEU A 11 -17.26 -3.99 -11.56
CA LEU A 11 -16.18 -4.95 -11.34
C LEU A 11 -15.03 -4.31 -10.56
N HIS A 12 -14.60 -3.10 -10.92
CA HIS A 12 -13.58 -2.36 -10.18
C HIS A 12 -13.97 -2.10 -8.72
N THR A 13 -15.21 -1.68 -8.48
CA THR A 13 -15.69 -1.35 -7.12
C THR A 13 -15.72 -2.59 -6.24
N LEU A 14 -16.28 -3.69 -6.75
CA LEU A 14 -16.37 -4.96 -6.02
C LEU A 14 -14.98 -5.57 -5.79
N ALA A 15 -14.11 -5.54 -6.81
CA ALA A 15 -12.73 -5.99 -6.68
C ALA A 15 -11.95 -5.15 -5.65
N SER A 16 -12.14 -3.83 -5.66
CA SER A 16 -11.51 -2.92 -4.68
C SER A 16 -11.99 -3.20 -3.27
N LEU A 17 -13.29 -3.41 -3.06
CA LEU A 17 -13.84 -3.74 -1.74
C LEU A 17 -13.31 -5.08 -1.24
N TYR A 18 -13.28 -6.10 -2.11
CA TYR A 18 -12.71 -7.40 -1.79
C TYR A 18 -11.21 -7.30 -1.45
N ALA A 19 -10.44 -6.54 -2.23
CA ALA A 19 -9.03 -6.29 -1.99
C ALA A 19 -8.80 -5.55 -0.66
N LEU A 20 -9.67 -4.60 -0.30
CA LEU A 20 -9.58 -3.85 0.95
C LEU A 20 -9.73 -4.78 2.17
N VAL A 21 -10.72 -5.68 2.12
CA VAL A 21 -10.94 -6.67 3.19
C VAL A 21 -9.77 -7.65 3.25
N ALA A 22 -9.35 -8.20 2.10
CA ALA A 22 -8.22 -9.12 2.06
C ALA A 22 -6.92 -8.46 2.56
N GLY A 23 -6.66 -7.19 2.21
CA GLY A 23 -5.51 -6.43 2.68
C GLY A 23 -5.54 -6.17 4.19
N ALA A 24 -6.70 -5.84 4.75
CA ALA A 24 -6.88 -5.70 6.19
C ALA A 24 -6.56 -7.00 6.94
N LEU A 25 -7.00 -8.15 6.39
CA LEU A 25 -6.66 -9.46 6.95
C LEU A 25 -5.14 -9.70 6.88
N VAL A 26 -4.49 -9.42 5.75
CA VAL A 26 -3.03 -9.59 5.60
C VAL A 26 -2.23 -8.80 6.64
N LEU A 27 -2.65 -7.56 6.91
CA LEU A 27 -2.00 -6.68 7.88
C LEU A 27 -2.23 -7.12 9.34
N SER A 28 -3.37 -7.77 9.61
CA SER A 28 -3.78 -8.25 10.93
C SER A 28 -3.13 -9.59 11.31
N GLU A 29 -2.88 -10.45 10.32
CA GLU A 29 -2.31 -11.78 10.56
C GLU A 29 -0.82 -11.74 10.99
N PRO A 30 -0.36 -12.76 11.75
CA PRO A 30 1.06 -12.96 12.03
C PRO A 30 1.89 -13.09 10.74
N LYS A 31 2.93 -12.27 10.64
CA LYS A 31 3.71 -12.11 9.39
C LYS A 31 4.45 -13.40 9.09
N GLY A 32 4.30 -13.90 7.87
CA GLY A 32 4.97 -15.12 7.40
C GLY A 32 4.26 -16.44 7.73
N ASP A 33 3.18 -16.42 8.52
CA ASP A 33 2.38 -17.62 8.78
C ASP A 33 1.58 -18.06 7.53
N ARG A 34 1.09 -19.31 7.53
CA ARG A 34 0.21 -19.86 6.48
C ARG A 34 -1.03 -18.98 6.26
N ALA A 35 -1.62 -18.44 7.33
CA ALA A 35 -2.77 -17.53 7.22
C ALA A 35 -2.40 -16.25 6.45
N HIS A 36 -1.29 -15.61 6.82
CA HIS A 36 -0.77 -14.42 6.13
C HIS A 36 -0.47 -14.67 4.65
N LYS A 37 0.16 -15.80 4.31
CA LYS A 37 0.44 -16.17 2.90
C LYS A 37 -0.84 -16.40 2.09
N ARG A 38 -1.86 -17.02 2.69
CA ARG A 38 -3.15 -17.24 2.04
C ARG A 38 -3.88 -15.91 1.81
N ALA A 39 -4.01 -15.10 2.86
CA ALA A 39 -4.60 -13.77 2.77
C ALA A 39 -3.84 -12.90 1.75
N GLY A 40 -2.51 -12.99 1.71
CA GLY A 40 -1.65 -12.25 0.79
C GLY A 40 -1.93 -12.56 -0.68
N ARG A 41 -2.20 -13.83 -1.00
CA ARG A 41 -2.65 -14.24 -2.34
C ARG A 41 -4.03 -13.68 -2.68
N HIS A 42 -4.99 -13.74 -1.76
CA HIS A 42 -6.31 -13.16 -1.99
C HIS A 42 -6.23 -11.65 -2.21
N TYR A 43 -5.41 -10.95 -1.43
CA TYR A 43 -5.12 -9.53 -1.60
C TYR A 43 -4.48 -9.24 -2.96
N LEU A 44 -3.44 -10.00 -3.35
CA LEU A 44 -2.76 -9.85 -4.63
C LEU A 44 -3.74 -9.96 -5.80
N TYR A 45 -4.58 -10.99 -5.85
CA TYR A 45 -5.54 -11.17 -6.93
C TYR A 45 -6.59 -10.06 -6.95
N GLY A 46 -7.15 -9.71 -5.79
CA GLY A 46 -8.15 -8.64 -5.69
C GLY A 46 -7.59 -7.29 -6.13
N ALA A 47 -6.42 -6.92 -5.60
CA ALA A 47 -5.75 -5.66 -5.92
C ALA A 47 -5.31 -5.62 -7.39
N ALA A 48 -4.84 -6.73 -7.97
CA ALA A 48 -4.50 -6.78 -9.40
C ALA A 48 -5.74 -6.54 -10.28
N VAL A 49 -6.86 -7.21 -9.99
CA VAL A 49 -8.13 -7.01 -10.72
C VAL A 49 -8.63 -5.58 -10.58
N ALA A 50 -8.55 -4.99 -9.37
CA ALA A 50 -8.92 -3.60 -9.13
C ALA A 50 -8.06 -2.63 -9.96
N ASN A 51 -6.73 -2.79 -9.97
CA ASN A 51 -5.84 -1.92 -10.74
C ASN A 51 -6.03 -2.08 -12.26
N LEU A 52 -6.19 -3.32 -12.75
CA LEU A 52 -6.41 -3.58 -14.18
C LEU A 52 -7.75 -3.02 -14.67
N SER A 53 -8.79 -3.13 -13.85
CA SER A 53 -10.09 -2.53 -14.16
C SER A 53 -10.06 -1.00 -14.12
N ALA A 54 -9.27 -0.39 -13.22
CA ALA A 54 -9.06 1.05 -13.20
C ALA A 54 -8.44 1.57 -14.52
N LEU A 55 -7.45 0.85 -15.06
CA LEU A 55 -6.85 1.14 -16.38
C LEU A 55 -7.87 1.00 -17.52
N GLY A 56 -8.89 0.16 -17.37
CA GLY A 56 -9.97 0.00 -18.36
C GLY A 56 -11.09 1.03 -18.24
N ILE A 57 -11.30 1.60 -17.05
CA ILE A 57 -12.30 2.66 -16.81
C ILE A 57 -11.85 3.98 -17.41
N HIS A 58 -10.60 4.36 -17.18
CA HIS A 58 -10.03 5.56 -17.75
C HIS A 58 -9.63 5.25 -19.20
N LYS A 59 -10.36 5.79 -20.18
CA LYS A 59 -10.02 5.57 -21.60
C LYS A 59 -8.57 6.02 -21.85
N ILE A 60 -7.78 5.16 -22.49
CA ILE A 60 -6.35 5.33 -22.82
C ILE A 60 -6.07 6.57 -23.72
N ALA A 61 -7.10 7.29 -24.17
CA ALA A 61 -6.98 8.47 -25.02
C ALA A 61 -6.13 9.59 -24.40
N ALA A 62 -6.00 9.65 -23.08
CA ALA A 62 -5.02 10.51 -22.40
C ALA A 62 -4.49 9.84 -21.12
N PHE A 63 -3.18 9.95 -20.88
CA PHE A 63 -2.52 9.38 -19.70
C PHE A 63 -2.84 10.23 -18.45
N HIS A 64 -3.97 9.94 -17.80
CA HIS A 64 -4.37 10.64 -16.58
C HIS A 64 -3.58 10.15 -15.36
N LEU A 65 -3.45 10.99 -14.32
CA LEU A 65 -2.76 10.66 -13.06
C LEU A 65 -3.19 9.32 -12.44
N PHE A 66 -4.47 8.94 -12.60
CA PHE A 66 -5.00 7.66 -12.12
C PHE A 66 -4.36 6.42 -12.77
N HIS A 67 -3.95 6.50 -14.05
CA HIS A 67 -3.19 5.42 -14.68
C HIS A 67 -1.81 5.28 -14.05
N GLY A 68 -1.15 6.40 -13.76
CA GLY A 68 0.14 6.43 -13.06
C GLY A 68 0.02 5.77 -11.68
N PHE A 69 -1.02 6.07 -10.93
CA PHE A 69 -1.26 5.44 -9.63
C PHE A 69 -1.57 3.95 -9.72
N ALA A 70 -2.37 3.51 -10.70
CA ALA A 70 -2.67 2.09 -10.92
C ALA A 70 -1.40 1.30 -11.29
N LEU A 71 -0.56 1.85 -12.19
CA LEU A 71 0.71 1.24 -12.58
C LEU A 71 1.71 1.20 -11.42
N LEU A 72 1.81 2.29 -10.65
CA LEU A 72 2.66 2.32 -9.47
C LEU A 72 2.21 1.30 -8.41
N SER A 73 0.89 1.17 -8.19
CA SER A 73 0.33 0.17 -7.29
C SER A 73 0.65 -1.25 -7.77
N LEU A 74 0.51 -1.54 -9.07
CA LEU A 74 0.91 -2.82 -9.66
C LEU A 74 2.42 -3.09 -9.51
N ALA A 75 3.27 -2.08 -9.68
CA ALA A 75 4.71 -2.20 -9.47
C ALA A 75 5.04 -2.52 -8.00
N CYS A 76 4.40 -1.84 -7.04
CA CYS A 76 4.53 -2.15 -5.62
C CYS A 76 4.04 -3.57 -5.29
N LEU A 77 2.93 -4.01 -5.89
CA LEU A 77 2.40 -5.36 -5.73
C LEU A 77 3.39 -6.42 -6.26
N ALA A 78 3.99 -6.17 -7.42
CA ALA A 78 5.01 -7.01 -8.03
C ALA A 78 6.27 -7.08 -7.17
N LEU A 79 6.72 -5.96 -6.60
CA LEU A 79 7.87 -5.93 -5.68
C LEU A 79 7.58 -6.68 -4.37
N ALA A 80 6.40 -6.46 -3.78
CA ALA A 80 5.99 -7.11 -2.55
C ALA A 80 5.90 -8.63 -2.73
N PHE A 81 5.27 -9.10 -3.81
CA PHE A 81 5.08 -10.52 -4.07
C PHE A 81 6.35 -11.20 -4.60
N GLY A 82 7.02 -10.58 -5.57
CA GLY A 82 8.22 -11.15 -6.21
C GLY A 82 9.30 -11.47 -5.19
N GLY A 83 9.56 -10.57 -4.25
CA GLY A 83 10.54 -10.87 -3.22
C GLY A 83 10.07 -11.86 -2.14
N ALA A 84 8.75 -11.99 -1.92
CA ALA A 84 8.19 -13.02 -1.02
C ALA A 84 8.38 -14.41 -1.63
N CYS A 85 8.22 -14.54 -2.95
CA CYS A 85 8.49 -15.77 -3.70
C CYS A 85 9.98 -16.12 -3.73
N LEU A 86 10.85 -15.12 -3.87
CA LEU A 86 12.31 -15.33 -3.88
C LEU A 86 12.90 -15.62 -2.50
N GLN A 87 12.07 -15.68 -1.45
CA GLN A 87 12.47 -15.94 -0.05
C GLN A 87 13.68 -15.09 0.38
N ALA A 88 13.81 -13.87 -0.16
CA ALA A 88 15.05 -13.12 -0.09
C ALA A 88 15.41 -12.80 1.37
N PRO A 89 16.48 -13.41 1.93
CA PRO A 89 16.78 -13.27 3.34
C PRO A 89 17.61 -11.99 3.53
N ARG A 90 16.94 -10.88 3.83
CA ARG A 90 17.62 -9.68 4.36
C ARG A 90 16.61 -8.80 5.08
N ARG A 91 16.98 -8.27 6.25
CA ARG A 91 16.21 -7.23 6.99
C ARG A 91 15.76 -6.08 6.07
N TYR A 92 16.61 -5.72 5.11
CA TYR A 92 16.30 -4.71 4.09
C TYR A 92 15.12 -5.09 3.19
N TRP A 93 15.03 -6.37 2.79
CA TRP A 93 13.94 -6.85 1.96
C TRP A 93 12.61 -6.84 2.70
N LEU A 94 12.60 -7.24 3.98
CA LEU A 94 11.41 -7.19 4.82
C LEU A 94 10.85 -5.75 4.92
N ARG A 95 11.74 -4.76 5.02
CA ARG A 95 11.36 -3.34 5.00
C ARG A 95 10.72 -2.94 3.67
N ILE A 96 11.33 -3.29 2.54
CA ILE A 96 10.77 -3.03 1.21
C ILE A 96 9.41 -3.69 1.05
N HIS A 97 9.29 -4.97 1.40
CA HIS A 97 8.04 -5.72 1.32
C HIS A 97 6.94 -5.04 2.12
N LEU A 98 7.21 -4.69 3.38
CA LEU A 98 6.24 -4.04 4.25
C LEU A 98 5.84 -2.65 3.74
N SER A 99 6.80 -1.85 3.27
CA SER A 99 6.50 -0.55 2.64
C SER A 99 5.65 -0.70 1.38
N ALA A 100 5.99 -1.64 0.51
CA ALA A 100 5.25 -1.86 -0.73
C ALA A 100 3.83 -2.38 -0.45
N MET A 101 3.66 -3.26 0.54
CA MET A 101 2.34 -3.72 1.00
C MET A 101 1.51 -2.58 1.58
N LEU A 102 2.07 -1.78 2.51
CA LEU A 102 1.37 -0.64 3.10
C LEU A 102 1.03 0.44 2.06
N PHE A 103 1.93 0.71 1.11
CA PHE A 103 1.70 1.71 0.08
C PHE A 103 0.62 1.28 -0.90
N SER A 104 0.64 0.01 -1.37
CA SER A 104 -0.42 -0.52 -2.21
C SER A 104 -1.78 -0.51 -1.50
N TYR A 105 -1.82 -0.79 -0.20
CA TYR A 105 -3.04 -0.74 0.60
C TYR A 105 -3.56 0.69 0.76
N TYR A 106 -2.69 1.66 1.01
CA TYR A 106 -3.04 3.08 1.04
C TYR A 106 -3.65 3.53 -0.30
N GLN A 107 -3.08 3.11 -1.44
CA GLN A 107 -3.64 3.44 -2.75
C GLN A 107 -5.07 2.91 -2.95
N LEU A 108 -5.38 1.70 -2.45
CA LEU A 108 -6.75 1.16 -2.46
C LEU A 108 -7.71 2.01 -1.62
N VAL A 109 -7.29 2.45 -0.43
CA VAL A 109 -8.08 3.34 0.43
C VAL A 109 -8.29 4.69 -0.26
N ALA A 110 -7.24 5.28 -0.83
CA ALA A 110 -7.31 6.56 -1.54
C ALA A 110 -8.24 6.49 -2.77
N ALA A 111 -8.18 5.38 -3.52
CA ALA A 111 -9.08 5.11 -4.65
C ALA A 111 -10.54 4.96 -4.19
N LEU A 112 -10.80 4.24 -3.10
CA LEU A 112 -12.16 4.09 -2.57
C LEU A 112 -12.73 5.44 -2.08
N ILE A 113 -11.92 6.25 -1.40
CA ILE A 113 -12.31 7.61 -1.02
C ILE A 113 -12.68 8.39 -2.28
N HIS A 114 -11.81 8.38 -3.31
CA HIS A 114 -12.10 9.07 -4.55
C HIS A 114 -13.42 8.60 -5.19
N GLU A 115 -13.64 7.29 -5.26
CA GLU A 115 -14.86 6.69 -5.84
C GLU A 115 -16.13 7.08 -5.08
N VAL A 116 -16.09 7.16 -3.75
CA VAL A 116 -17.24 7.59 -2.93
C VAL A 116 -17.57 9.05 -3.25
N PHE A 117 -16.56 9.93 -3.28
CA PHE A 117 -16.77 11.35 -3.52
C PHE A 117 -17.24 11.66 -4.94
N THR A 118 -16.75 10.94 -5.96
CA THR A 118 -17.19 11.12 -7.34
C THR A 118 -18.58 10.55 -7.61
N ARG A 119 -19.02 9.54 -6.85
CA ARG A 119 -20.37 8.94 -7.00
C ARG A 119 -21.45 9.68 -6.23
N THR A 120 -21.12 10.31 -5.11
CA THR A 120 -22.09 11.11 -4.36
C THR A 120 -22.07 12.56 -4.86
N HIS A 121 -22.99 12.92 -5.75
CA HIS A 121 -23.17 14.31 -6.24
C HIS A 121 -23.27 15.37 -5.13
N VAL A 122 -23.72 14.97 -3.92
CA VAL A 122 -23.80 15.83 -2.73
C VAL A 122 -22.42 16.27 -2.22
N LEU A 123 -21.38 15.44 -2.42
CA LEU A 123 -20.00 15.73 -2.00
C LEU A 123 -19.15 16.34 -3.12
N GLU A 124 -19.56 16.18 -4.38
CA GLU A 124 -18.82 16.64 -5.56
C GLU A 124 -18.60 18.17 -5.56
N MET A 125 -19.55 18.93 -5.02
CA MET A 125 -19.48 20.41 -4.89
C MET A 125 -18.45 20.89 -3.85
N ARG A 126 -17.76 19.99 -3.11
CA ARG A 126 -16.77 20.37 -2.09
C ARG A 126 -15.45 19.62 -2.33
N HIS A 127 -14.51 20.25 -3.02
CA HIS A 127 -13.13 19.74 -3.14
C HIS A 127 -12.40 19.66 -1.78
N PHE A 128 -12.75 20.56 -0.85
CA PHE A 128 -12.15 20.65 0.49
C PHE A 128 -12.18 19.31 1.28
N PRO A 129 -13.33 18.65 1.55
CA PRO A 129 -13.38 17.39 2.30
C PRO A 129 -12.63 16.23 1.64
N LEU A 130 -12.54 16.19 0.30
CA LEU A 130 -11.76 15.16 -0.39
C LEU A 130 -10.26 15.30 -0.09
N VAL A 131 -9.73 16.52 -0.18
CA VAL A 131 -8.30 16.80 0.09
C VAL A 131 -7.96 16.51 1.55
N TYR A 132 -8.81 16.91 2.50
CA TYR A 132 -8.55 16.65 3.92
C TYR A 132 -8.61 15.17 4.28
N THR A 133 -9.59 14.42 3.75
CA THR A 133 -9.70 12.98 4.03
C THR A 133 -8.54 12.19 3.42
N GLN A 134 -8.10 12.52 2.20
CA GLN A 134 -6.90 11.94 1.62
C GLN A 134 -5.63 12.36 2.36
N GLY A 135 -5.52 13.63 2.77
CA GLY A 135 -4.40 14.11 3.58
C GLY A 135 -4.26 13.37 4.91
N LEU A 136 -5.37 13.15 5.61
CA LEU A 136 -5.39 12.35 6.85
C LEU A 136 -5.00 10.89 6.60
N ALA A 137 -5.51 10.27 5.53
CA ALA A 137 -5.14 8.91 5.16
C ALA A 137 -3.63 8.80 4.84
N LEU A 138 -3.07 9.79 4.15
CA LEU A 138 -1.64 9.86 3.84
C LEU A 138 -0.80 10.01 5.10
N LEU A 139 -1.21 10.89 6.02
CA LEU A 139 -0.53 11.07 7.31
C LEU A 139 -0.52 9.77 8.11
N ALA A 140 -1.66 9.09 8.22
CA ALA A 140 -1.76 7.79 8.90
C ALA A 140 -0.83 6.73 8.26
N PHE A 141 -0.77 6.70 6.93
CA PHE A 141 0.16 5.84 6.19
C PHE A 141 1.62 6.16 6.54
N LEU A 142 2.02 7.43 6.46
CA LEU A 142 3.39 7.86 6.75
C LEU A 142 3.78 7.58 8.20
N MET A 143 2.88 7.80 9.16
CA MET A 143 3.10 7.47 10.57
C MET A 143 3.31 5.97 10.77
N THR A 144 2.50 5.13 10.11
CA THR A 144 2.61 3.68 10.18
C THR A 144 3.96 3.21 9.61
N VAL A 145 4.34 3.70 8.43
CA VAL A 145 5.64 3.37 7.82
C VAL A 145 6.79 3.83 8.71
N SER A 146 6.74 5.06 9.23
CA SER A 146 7.79 5.63 10.08
C SER A 146 7.97 4.84 11.37
N TYR A 147 6.86 4.46 12.01
CA TYR A 147 6.86 3.61 13.20
C TYR A 147 7.53 2.25 12.94
N PHE A 148 7.20 1.60 11.82
CA PHE A 148 7.83 0.33 11.43
C PHE A 148 9.31 0.48 11.05
N TRP A 149 9.69 1.57 10.39
CA TRP A 149 11.08 1.84 10.05
C TRP A 149 11.94 2.09 11.29
N GLY A 150 11.42 2.88 12.24
CA GLY A 150 12.09 3.14 13.52
C GLY A 150 12.33 1.86 14.32
N ARG A 151 11.34 0.96 14.38
CA ARG A 151 11.50 -0.33 15.07
C ARG A 151 12.49 -1.29 14.42
N THR A 152 12.74 -1.15 13.12
CA THR A 152 13.65 -2.05 12.40
C THR A 152 15.05 -1.47 12.24
N ALA A 153 15.29 -0.22 12.61
CA ALA A 153 16.58 0.46 12.52
C ALA A 153 17.68 -0.29 13.31
N PRO A 154 18.92 -0.40 12.79
CA PRO A 154 20.02 -0.97 13.56
C PRO A 154 20.25 -0.12 14.82
N SER A 155 20.35 -0.77 15.98
CA SER A 155 20.82 -0.12 17.21
C SER A 155 22.24 0.41 16.97
N ALA A 156 22.49 1.66 17.40
CA ALA A 156 23.78 2.31 17.24
C ALA A 156 24.93 1.42 17.77
N PRO A 157 26.11 1.42 17.14
CA PRO A 157 27.27 0.71 17.68
C PRO A 157 27.53 1.23 19.10
N SER A 158 27.50 0.33 20.09
CA SER A 158 27.87 0.70 21.46
C SER A 158 29.29 1.24 21.44
N SER A 159 29.51 2.41 22.05
CA SER A 159 30.79 3.13 22.18
C SER A 159 31.93 2.37 22.89
N ARG A 160 31.79 1.05 23.07
CA ARG A 160 32.72 0.14 23.76
C ARG A 160 34.05 -0.11 23.01
N ILE A 161 34.39 0.71 22.02
CA ILE A 161 35.65 0.63 21.27
C ILE A 161 36.66 1.69 21.77
N TYR A 162 36.24 2.71 22.54
CA TYR A 162 37.16 3.72 23.10
C TYR A 162 37.75 3.37 24.47
N ASP A 163 37.28 2.33 25.16
CA ASP A 163 37.80 1.91 26.48
C ASP A 163 39.01 0.96 26.42
N GLN A 164 39.56 0.68 25.22
CA GLN A 164 40.70 -0.24 25.06
C GLN A 164 41.99 0.42 24.52
N GLN A 165 42.23 1.71 24.78
CA GLN A 165 43.61 2.22 24.70
C GLN A 165 44.36 1.85 25.99
N PRO A 166 45.43 1.04 25.93
CA PRO A 166 46.28 0.83 27.08
C PRO A 166 46.94 2.17 27.41
N THR A 167 46.85 2.60 28.66
CA THR A 167 47.70 3.65 29.21
C THR A 167 49.15 3.19 29.06
N ALA A 168 49.82 3.69 28.02
CA ALA A 168 51.23 3.43 27.79
C ALA A 168 52.05 4.07 28.92
N GLY A 169 52.65 3.19 29.74
CA GLY A 169 53.94 3.33 30.42
C GLY A 169 54.30 4.67 31.06
N GLN A 170 54.16 4.72 32.39
CA GLN A 170 55.10 5.42 33.27
C GLN A 170 56.39 4.60 33.42
#